data_AF-A0A2A5SF06-F1
#
_entry.id   AF-A0A2A5SF06-F1
#
_cell.length_a   1.000
_cell.length_b   1.000
_cell.length_c   1.000
_cell.angle_alpha   90.00
_cell.angle_beta   90.00
_cell.angle_gamma   90.00
#
_symmetry.space_group_name_H-M   'P 1'
#
loop_
_entity.id
_entity.type
_entity.pdbx_description
1 polymer ?
#
loop_
_entity_poly.entity_id
_entity_poly.type
_entity_poly.pdbx_seq_one_letter_code
_entity_poly.pdbx_strand_id
1 'polypeptide(L)' 'MLESSMTENATLRMELEKLRDRLAEFEKKEVKKETPKDQPNPNLIQIFNEGFHVCHLHYAERLAEGESCLDCLELLYR' A
#
# COMPACT_ATOMS: atom_id res chain seq x y z
N MET A 1 -23.92 40.02 -10.29
CA MET A 1 -24.32 38.62 -10.03
C MET A 1 -23.64 37.65 -11.00
N LEU A 2 -23.69 37.91 -12.31
CA LEU A 2 -23.00 37.10 -13.33
C LEU A 2 -21.47 37.09 -13.15
N GLU A 3 -20.85 38.25 -12.93
CA GLU A 3 -19.39 38.37 -12.77
C GLU A 3 -18.87 37.57 -11.57
N SER A 4 -19.58 37.61 -10.43
CA SER A 4 -19.25 36.82 -9.24
C SER A 4 -19.28 35.31 -9.53
N SER A 5 -20.30 34.86 -10.26
CA SER A 5 -20.42 33.45 -10.66
C SER A 5 -19.34 33.04 -11.66
N MET A 6 -18.92 33.94 -12.57
CA MET A 6 -17.82 33.68 -13.49
C MET A 6 -16.48 33.58 -12.76
N THR A 7 -16.24 34.45 -11.77
CA THR A 7 -15.03 34.39 -10.94
C THR A 7 -14.98 33.10 -10.12
N GLU A 8 -16.10 32.70 -9.53
CA GLU A 8 -16.22 31.46 -8.76
C GLU A 8 -16.04 30.21 -9.64
N ASN A 9 -16.53 30.25 -10.88
CA ASN A 9 -16.29 29.17 -11.83
C ASN A 9 -14.81 29.06 -12.22
N ALA A 10 -14.14 30.20 -12.40
CA ALA A 10 -12.71 30.23 -12.71
C ALA A 10 -11.86 29.70 -11.55
N THR A 11 -12.18 30.08 -10.31
CA THR A 11 -11.47 29.57 -9.13
C THR A 11 -11.67 28.06 -8.96
N LEU A 12 -12.91 27.57 -9.10
CA LEU A 12 -13.20 26.14 -9.01
C LEU A 12 -12.48 25.32 -10.09
N ARG A 13 -12.36 25.86 -11.32
CA ARG A 13 -11.58 25.22 -12.39
C ARG A 13 -10.10 25.11 -12.04
N MET A 14 -9.52 26.16 -11.46
CA MET A 14 -8.11 26.14 -11.00
C MET A 14 -7.90 25.15 -9.86
N GLU A 15 -8.85 25.04 -8.93
CA GLU A 15 -8.76 24.07 -7.83
C GLU A 15 -8.89 22.63 -8.35
N LEU A 16 -9.79 22.37 -9.30
CA LEU A 16 -9.93 21.08 -9.94
C LEU A 16 -8.64 20.65 -10.65
N GLU A 17 -7.99 21.58 -11.37
CA GLU A 17 -6.72 21.30 -12.03
C GLU A 17 -5.62 20.95 -11.02
N LYS A 18 -5.47 21.74 -9.95
CA LYS A 18 -4.52 21.47 -8.88
C LYS A 18 -4.78 20.13 -8.17
N LEU A 19 -6.04 19.78 -7.95
CA LEU A 19 -6.41 18.50 -7.34
C LEU A 19 -6.09 17.33 -8.27
N ARG A 20 -6.31 17.48 -9.59
CA ARG A 20 -5.93 16.48 -10.59
C ARG A 20 -4.41 16.29 -10.67
N ASP A 21 -3.64 17.37 -10.62
CA ASP A 21 -2.17 17.28 -10.62
C ASP A 21 -1.65 16.58 -9.37
N ARG A 22 -2.21 16.90 -8.20
CA ARG A 22 -1.88 16.21 -6.95
C ARG A 22 -2.24 14.73 -7.03
N LEU A 23 -3.41 14.39 -7.54
CA LEU A 23 -3.84 13.00 -7.71
C LEU A 23 -2.89 12.25 -8.66
N ALA A 24 -2.50 12.86 -9.78
CA ALA A 24 -1.54 12.28 -10.70
C ALA A 24 -0.14 12.12 -10.08
N GLU A 25 0.27 13.01 -9.17
CA GLU A 25 1.50 12.83 -8.39
C GLU A 25 1.41 11.67 -7.40
N PHE A 26 0.25 11.51 -6.75
CA PHE A 26 -0.03 10.36 -5.88
C PHE A 26 -0.05 9.06 -6.67
N GLU A 27 -0.75 8.99 -7.80
CA GLU A 27 -0.76 7.83 -8.69
C GLU A 27 0.64 7.49 -9.21
N LYS A 28 1.46 8.48 -9.60
CA LYS A 28 2.87 8.25 -9.97
C LYS A 28 3.74 7.76 -8.81
N LYS A 29 3.42 8.14 -7.57
CA LYS A 29 4.08 7.63 -6.35
C LYS A 29 3.60 6.22 -6.00
N GLU A 30 2.34 5.89 -6.26
CA GLU A 30 1.79 4.55 -6.08
C GLU A 30 2.35 3.58 -7.13
N VAL A 31 2.44 3.98 -8.41
CA VAL A 31 3.06 3.18 -9.48
C VAL A 31 4.56 2.92 -9.24
N LYS A 32 5.26 3.78 -8.49
CA LYS A 32 6.65 3.51 -8.03
C LYS A 32 6.73 2.62 -6.78
N LYS A 33 5.62 2.43 -6.07
CA LYS A 33 5.46 1.49 -4.95
C LYS A 33 4.75 0.20 -5.35
N GLU A 34 4.35 0.08 -6.61
CA GLU A 34 4.09 -1.21 -7.26
C GLU A 34 5.43 -1.93 -7.48
N THR A 35 6.10 -2.27 -6.38
CA THR A 35 6.82 -3.54 -6.34
C THR A 35 5.81 -4.61 -6.72
N PRO A 36 6.18 -5.59 -7.56
CA PRO A 36 5.24 -6.58 -8.08
C PRO A 36 4.44 -7.14 -6.91
N LYS A 37 3.11 -7.06 -7.01
CA LYS A 37 2.16 -7.63 -6.04
C LYS A 37 2.36 -9.14 -5.80
N ASP A 38 3.28 -9.76 -6.55
CA ASP A 38 3.68 -11.16 -6.51
C ASP A 38 4.95 -11.41 -5.67
N GLN A 39 5.59 -10.39 -5.07
CA GLN A 39 6.72 -10.60 -4.16
C GLN A 39 6.38 -10.25 -2.71
N PRO A 40 6.46 -11.22 -1.79
CA PRO A 40 6.35 -10.94 -0.37
C PRO A 40 7.35 -9.89 0.08
N ASN A 41 6.93 -9.03 1.01
CA ASN A 41 7.81 -8.06 1.62
C ASN A 41 9.05 -8.81 2.18
N PRO A 42 10.28 -8.46 1.74
CA PRO A 42 11.48 -9.18 2.15
C PRO A 42 11.69 -9.21 3.66
N ASN A 43 11.17 -8.20 4.38
CA ASN A 43 11.19 -8.18 5.83
C ASN A 43 10.36 -9.32 6.46
N LEU A 44 9.20 -9.63 5.89
CA LEU A 44 8.34 -10.72 6.38
C LEU A 44 8.98 -12.09 6.13
N ILE A 45 9.67 -12.26 4.99
CA ILE A 45 10.42 -13.49 4.71
C ILE A 45 11.55 -13.67 5.74
N GLN A 46 12.25 -12.59 6.07
CA GLN A 46 13.33 -12.64 7.07
C GLN A 46 12.80 -13.06 8.44
N ILE A 47 11.72 -12.43 8.92
CA ILE A 47 11.08 -12.76 10.21
C ILE A 47 10.63 -14.22 10.25
N PHE A 48 10.06 -14.73 9.14
CA PHE A 48 9.69 -16.14 9.04
C PHE A 48 10.89 -17.09 9.11
N ASN A 49 11.98 -16.78 8.42
CA ASN A 49 13.22 -17.57 8.44
C ASN A 49 13.93 -17.54 9.80
N GLU A 50 13.76 -16.47 10.58
CA GLU A 50 14.22 -16.39 11.97
C GLU A 50 13.39 -17.29 12.91
N GLY A 51 12.30 -17.87 12.41
CA GLY A 51 11.43 -18.78 13.14
C GLY A 51 10.27 -18.08 13.84
N PHE A 52 9.77 -16.97 13.30
CA PHE A 52 8.60 -16.26 13.82
C PHE A 52 7.42 -16.26 12.86
N HIS A 53 6.22 -16.28 13.42
CA HIS A 53 4.98 -16.20 12.65
C HIS A 53 4.76 -14.78 12.13
N VAL A 54 4.36 -14.67 10.86
CA VAL A 54 3.99 -13.39 10.20
C VAL A 54 2.50 -13.29 9.90
N CYS A 55 1.71 -14.30 10.25
CA CYS A 55 0.26 -14.28 10.12
C CYS A 55 -0.39 -13.44 11.23
N HIS A 56 -1.61 -12.95 10.98
CA HIS A 56 -2.36 -12.12 11.92
C HIS A 56 -2.73 -12.84 13.23
N LEU A 57 -2.72 -14.18 13.24
CA LEU A 57 -3.10 -14.98 14.39
C LEU A 57 -2.00 -15.08 15.45
N HIS A 58 -0.74 -15.16 15.01
CA HIS A 58 0.40 -15.46 15.87
C HIS A 58 1.57 -14.49 15.63
N TYR A 59 1.31 -13.27 15.18
CA TYR A 59 2.36 -12.35 14.76
C TYR A 59 3.49 -12.22 15.80
N ALA A 60 4.73 -12.47 15.36
CA ALA A 60 5.95 -12.45 16.17
C ALA A 60 6.03 -13.50 17.31
N GLU A 61 5.17 -14.52 17.30
CA GLU A 61 5.35 -15.71 18.13
C GLU A 61 6.35 -16.68 17.50
N ARG A 62 7.06 -17.48 18.31
CA ARG A 62 8.05 -18.45 17.84
C ARG A 62 7.36 -19.67 17.23
N LEU A 63 7.82 -20.11 16.05
CA LEU A 63 7.40 -21.37 15.44
C LEU A 63 7.79 -22.55 16.35
N ALA A 64 6.90 -23.54 16.44
CA ALA A 64 7.23 -24.81 17.06
C ALA A 64 8.34 -25.52 16.27
N GLU A 65 9.18 -26.28 16.95
CA GLU A 65 10.35 -26.90 16.32
C GLU A 65 9.92 -27.91 15.24
N GLY A 66 10.24 -27.59 13.98
CA GLY A 66 9.93 -28.45 12.83
C GLY A 66 8.56 -28.22 12.19
N GLU A 67 7.77 -27.24 12.67
CA GLU A 67 6.47 -26.90 12.09
C GLU A 67 6.53 -25.63 11.25
N SER A 68 5.79 -25.60 10.13
CA SER A 68 5.60 -24.41 9.30
C SER A 68 4.13 -23.99 9.30
N CYS A 69 3.86 -22.70 9.46
CA CYS A 69 2.50 -22.18 9.46
C CYS A 69 1.99 -21.97 8.02
N LEU A 70 0.88 -22.64 7.68
CA LEU A 70 0.25 -22.53 6.35
C LEU A 70 -0.18 -21.09 6.02
N ASP A 71 -0.74 -20.36 6.98
CA ASP A 71 -1.14 -18.96 6.79
C ASP A 71 0.05 -18.03 6.51
N CYS A 72 1.21 -18.33 7.11
CA CYS A 72 2.44 -17.57 6.84
C CYS A 72 2.94 -17.86 5.41
N LEU A 73 2.85 -19.11 4.96
CA LEU A 73 3.24 -19.49 3.60
C LEU A 73 2.28 -18.88 2.56
N GLU A 74 0.97 -18.88 2.81
CA GLU A 74 0.00 -18.23 1.93
C GLU A 74 0.24 -16.71 1.87
N LEU A 75 0.54 -16.07 3.00
CA LEU A 75 0.88 -14.65 3.02
C LEU A 75 2.17 -14.35 2.25
N LEU A 76 3.14 -15.26 2.28
CA LEU A 76 4.46 -15.06 1.69
C LEU A 76 4.55 -15.49 0.21
N TYR A 77 3.74 -16.42 -0.28
CA TYR A 77 3.95 -17.03 -1.60
C TYR A 77 2.70 -17.02 -2.49
N ARG A 78 1.78 -16.08 -2.26
CA ARG A 78 0.57 -15.87 -3.06
C ARG A 78 0.81 -15.07 -4.34
#